data_AF-A0A367A2M1-F1
#
_entry.id   AF-A0A367A2M1-F1
#
_cell.length_a   1.000
_cell.length_b   1.000
_cell.length_c   1.000
_cell.angle_alpha   90.00
_cell.angle_beta   90.00
_cell.angle_gamma   90.00
#
_symmetry.space_group_name_H-M   'P 1'
#
loop_
_entity.id
_entity.type
_entity.pdbx_description
1 polymer ?
#
loop_
_entity_poly.entity_id
_entity_poly.type
_entity_poly.pdbx_seq_one_letter_code
_entity_poly.pdbx_strand_id
1 'polypeptide(L)'
;MRVTFTRMGDRRPVETVVERDDGVVYAMRGAGGGPDLPHDLVHLLVETELGIADGVWGCVSDGVVWGSMRHVSGRRPPHAGERSDALKRERGAAVMHAEGVADLVERLAAGAEVLPGQVPASGIPRERLDAAAAVLREATARWAAAAPGDTWVLEWPARAATRDRGRAPRRPARASGR
;
A
#
# COMPACT_ATOMS: atom_id res chain seq x y z
N MET A 1 -1.09 -2.43 -9.54
CA MET A 1 -2.27 -2.87 -8.78
C MET A 1 -3.21 -1.70 -8.60
N ARG A 2 -4.52 -1.87 -8.84
CA ARG A 2 -5.54 -0.84 -8.68
C ARG A 2 -6.33 -1.06 -7.39
N VAL A 3 -6.62 0.00 -6.66
CA VAL A 3 -7.43 -0.02 -5.43
C VAL A 3 -8.57 0.98 -5.57
N THR A 4 -9.80 0.52 -5.37
CA THR A 4 -11.01 1.35 -5.42
C THR A 4 -11.64 1.40 -4.04
N PHE A 5 -11.80 2.61 -3.51
CA PHE A 5 -12.54 2.88 -2.28
C PHE A 5 -13.92 3.41 -2.64
N THR A 6 -14.97 2.76 -2.17
CA THR A 6 -16.35 3.20 -2.33
C THR A 6 -16.89 3.65 -0.99
N ARG A 7 -17.42 4.87 -0.92
CA ARG A 7 -18.09 5.36 0.30
C ARG A 7 -19.43 4.66 0.46
N MET A 8 -19.69 4.11 1.63
CA MET A 8 -20.91 3.37 1.94
C MET A 8 -21.81 4.17 2.89
N GLY A 9 -23.12 4.00 2.76
CA GLY A 9 -24.11 4.69 3.61
C GLY A 9 -24.47 3.95 4.90
N ASP A 10 -23.65 3.00 5.34
CA ASP A 10 -23.95 2.12 6.48
C ASP A 10 -22.84 2.13 7.55
N ARG A 11 -22.96 1.26 8.57
CA ARG A 11 -22.02 1.20 9.72
C ARG A 11 -20.58 0.80 9.35
N ARG A 12 -20.33 0.31 8.13
CA ARG A 12 -19.00 0.07 7.57
C ARG A 12 -18.84 0.99 6.36
N PRO A 13 -18.47 2.26 6.58
CA PRO A 13 -18.72 3.32 5.61
C PRO A 13 -17.72 3.30 4.43
N VAL A 14 -16.97 2.22 4.25
CA VAL A 14 -16.11 1.99 3.09
C VAL A 14 -16.16 0.52 2.64
N GLU A 15 -16.17 0.33 1.32
CA GLU A 15 -15.77 -0.92 0.67
C GLU A 15 -14.51 -0.66 -0.17
N THR A 16 -13.49 -1.49 0.02
CA THR A 16 -12.22 -1.41 -0.71
C THR A 16 -12.11 -2.61 -1.62
N VAL A 17 -12.00 -2.39 -2.93
CA VAL A 17 -11.76 -3.41 -3.95
C VAL A 17 -10.33 -3.31 -4.45
N VAL A 18 -9.63 -4.44 -4.49
CA VAL A 18 -8.23 -4.56 -4.89
C VAL A 18 -8.15 -5.43 -6.13
N GLU A 19 -7.72 -4.84 -7.25
CA GLU A 19 -7.42 -5.54 -8.49
C GLU A 19 -5.88 -5.68 -8.61
N ARG A 20 -5.38 -6.88 -8.31
CA ARG A 20 -3.94 -7.16 -8.34
C ARG A 20 -3.44 -7.43 -9.75
N ASP A 21 -2.15 -7.20 -9.96
CA ASP A 21 -1.51 -7.37 -11.27
C ASP A 21 -1.44 -8.86 -11.71
N ASP A 22 -1.65 -9.80 -10.79
CA ASP A 22 -1.81 -11.22 -11.09
C ASP A 22 -3.25 -11.62 -11.49
N GLY A 23 -4.15 -10.64 -11.62
CA GLY A 23 -5.54 -10.82 -12.05
C GLY A 23 -6.49 -11.32 -10.97
N VAL A 24 -6.05 -11.44 -9.72
CA VAL A 24 -6.94 -11.78 -8.59
C VAL A 24 -7.59 -10.52 -8.03
N VAL A 25 -8.88 -10.60 -7.74
CA VAL A 25 -9.64 -9.50 -7.14
C VAL A 25 -10.07 -9.87 -5.72
N TYR A 26 -9.84 -8.94 -4.81
CA TYR A 26 -10.28 -9.02 -3.41
C TYR A 26 -11.15 -7.82 -3.05
N ALA A 27 -12.02 -7.99 -2.08
CA ALA A 27 -12.77 -6.91 -1.45
C ALA A 27 -12.67 -7.01 0.06
N MET A 28 -12.68 -5.87 0.73
CA MET A 28 -12.78 -5.79 2.19
C MET A 28 -13.67 -4.62 2.60
N ARG A 29 -14.25 -4.72 3.79
CA ARG A 29 -15.07 -3.64 4.38
C ARG A 29 -14.41 -3.16 5.66
N GLY A 30 -13.82 -1.98 5.59
CA GLY A 30 -13.16 -1.33 6.72
C GLY A 30 -14.15 -0.77 7.74
N ALA A 31 -13.64 -0.57 8.96
CA ALA A 31 -14.18 0.42 9.88
C ALA A 31 -13.50 1.77 9.62
N GLY A 32 -14.06 2.87 10.10
CA GLY A 32 -13.66 4.23 9.67
C GLY A 32 -14.25 4.59 8.30
N GLY A 33 -14.16 5.87 7.89
CA GLY A 33 -14.82 6.38 6.68
C GLY A 33 -16.06 7.26 6.92
N GLY A 34 -16.31 7.67 8.17
CA GLY A 34 -17.28 8.72 8.50
C GLY A 34 -16.77 10.09 8.02
N PRO A 35 -16.61 11.10 8.90
CA PRO A 35 -15.84 12.29 8.54
C PRO A 35 -14.34 11.97 8.40
N ASP A 36 -13.85 10.95 9.11
CA ASP A 36 -12.45 10.53 9.08
C ASP A 36 -12.14 9.63 7.88
N LEU A 37 -10.89 9.64 7.43
CA LEU A 37 -10.42 8.77 6.37
C LEU A 37 -10.52 7.28 6.76
N PRO A 38 -10.83 6.39 5.80
CA PRO A 38 -10.62 4.97 5.98
C PRO A 38 -9.15 4.66 6.27
N HIS A 39 -8.89 3.81 7.27
CA HIS A 39 -7.53 3.40 7.65
C HIS A 39 -6.75 2.78 6.47
N ASP A 40 -7.39 1.91 5.68
CA ASP A 40 -6.81 1.32 4.48
C ASP A 40 -6.40 2.39 3.43
N LEU A 41 -7.16 3.50 3.32
CA LEU A 41 -6.86 4.62 2.44
C LEU A 41 -5.69 5.46 2.97
N VAL A 42 -5.61 5.66 4.30
CA VAL A 42 -4.45 6.29 4.94
C VAL A 42 -3.18 5.52 4.58
N HIS A 43 -3.16 4.20 4.78
CA HIS A 43 -2.02 3.37 4.42
C HIS A 43 -1.65 3.50 2.94
N LEU A 44 -2.64 3.49 2.04
CA LEU A 44 -2.35 3.57 0.61
C LEU A 44 -1.67 4.89 0.25
N LEU A 45 -2.19 6.01 0.78
CA LEU A 45 -1.66 7.33 0.52
C LEU A 45 -0.29 7.53 1.16
N VAL A 46 -0.12 7.18 2.44
CA VAL A 46 1.14 7.35 3.17
C VAL A 46 2.25 6.49 2.55
N GLU A 47 1.97 5.21 2.31
CA GLU A 47 2.99 4.31 1.76
C GLU A 47 3.37 4.71 0.33
N THR A 48 2.41 5.16 -0.48
CA THR A 48 2.69 5.65 -1.85
C THR A 48 3.51 6.95 -1.81
N GLU A 49 3.10 7.93 -0.99
CA GLU A 49 3.76 9.24 -0.89
C GLU A 49 5.18 9.13 -0.33
N LEU A 50 5.41 8.22 0.62
CA LEU A 50 6.70 8.00 1.24
C LEU A 50 7.57 6.96 0.51
N GLY A 51 7.00 6.22 -0.43
CA GLY A 51 7.69 5.16 -1.17
C GLY A 51 7.98 3.90 -0.34
N ILE A 52 7.13 3.62 0.65
CA ILE A 52 7.24 2.43 1.52
C ILE A 52 6.72 1.21 0.75
N ALA A 53 7.63 0.49 0.10
CA ALA A 53 7.28 -0.58 -0.85
C ALA A 53 7.00 -1.96 -0.21
N ASP A 54 7.22 -2.10 1.09
CA ASP A 54 7.09 -3.34 1.88
C ASP A 54 6.14 -3.20 3.08
N GLY A 55 5.38 -2.11 3.14
CA GLY A 55 4.25 -1.90 4.06
C GLY A 55 3.03 -2.76 3.72
N VAL A 56 1.85 -2.34 4.18
CA VAL A 56 0.60 -3.09 4.03
C VAL A 56 0.26 -3.33 2.56
N TRP A 57 0.29 -2.27 1.74
CA TRP A 57 -0.12 -2.35 0.33
C TRP A 57 0.97 -2.95 -0.55
N GLY A 58 2.24 -2.72 -0.22
CA GLY A 58 3.36 -3.42 -0.82
C GLY A 58 3.26 -4.94 -0.63
N CYS A 59 2.88 -5.38 0.58
CA CYS A 59 2.60 -6.78 0.87
C CYS A 59 1.42 -7.33 0.05
N VAL A 60 0.31 -6.60 -0.03
CA VAL A 60 -0.86 -7.03 -0.83
C VAL A 60 -0.49 -7.16 -2.30
N SER A 61 0.23 -6.19 -2.86
CA SER A 61 0.73 -6.22 -4.22
C SER A 61 1.55 -7.50 -4.48
N ASP A 62 2.40 -7.89 -3.53
CA ASP A 62 3.33 -9.02 -3.65
C ASP A 62 2.70 -10.40 -3.34
N GLY A 63 1.43 -10.45 -2.92
CA GLY A 63 0.71 -11.72 -2.73
C GLY A 63 0.14 -11.96 -1.34
N VAL A 64 0.31 -11.04 -0.40
CA VAL A 64 -0.28 -11.18 0.93
C VAL A 64 -1.79 -11.02 0.86
N VAL A 65 -2.49 -11.92 1.55
CA VAL A 65 -3.94 -11.84 1.76
C VAL A 65 -4.20 -11.73 3.25
N TRP A 66 -4.69 -10.58 3.70
CA TRP A 66 -5.07 -10.34 5.10
C TRP A 66 -6.40 -11.04 5.42
N GLY A 67 -6.66 -11.32 6.70
CA GLY A 67 -7.89 -12.03 7.12
C GLY A 67 -9.18 -11.27 6.83
N SER A 68 -9.10 -9.94 6.68
CA SER A 68 -10.21 -9.06 6.28
C SER A 68 -10.56 -9.15 4.79
N MET A 69 -9.69 -9.73 3.96
CA MET A 69 -9.84 -9.76 2.51
C MET A 69 -10.68 -10.95 2.06
N ARG A 70 -11.82 -10.66 1.43
CA ARG A 70 -12.69 -11.64 0.78
C ARG A 70 -12.30 -11.74 -0.69
N HIS A 71 -12.06 -12.96 -1.16
CA HIS A 71 -11.88 -13.23 -2.60
C HIS A 71 -13.17 -12.90 -3.36
N VAL A 72 -13.03 -12.23 -4.50
CA VAL A 72 -14.14 -11.84 -5.38
C VAL A 72 -14.08 -12.61 -6.70
N SER A 73 -12.94 -12.55 -7.39
CA SER A 73 -12.76 -13.18 -8.70
C SER A 73 -11.27 -13.43 -9.02
N GLY A 74 -11.00 -14.08 -10.16
CA GLY A 74 -9.65 -14.42 -10.59
C GLY A 74 -9.12 -15.71 -9.98
N ARG A 75 -8.19 -16.37 -10.70
CA ARG A 75 -7.60 -17.64 -10.28
C ARG A 75 -6.54 -17.41 -9.22
N ARG A 76 -6.75 -17.96 -8.01
CA ARG A 76 -5.72 -18.00 -6.97
C ARG A 76 -4.60 -18.98 -7.38
N PRO A 77 -3.33 -18.56 -7.42
CA PRO A 77 -2.22 -19.46 -7.70
C PRO A 77 -2.16 -20.64 -6.71
N PRO A 78 -1.63 -21.80 -7.12
CA PRO A 78 -1.28 -22.88 -6.19
C PRO A 78 -0.41 -22.36 -5.04
N HIS A 79 -0.63 -22.86 -3.82
CA HIS A 79 0.11 -22.47 -2.62
C HIS A 79 0.05 -20.97 -2.27
N ALA A 80 -0.92 -20.21 -2.80
CA ALA A 80 -1.05 -18.78 -2.50
C ALA A 80 -1.19 -18.50 -0.99
N GLY A 81 -1.86 -19.37 -0.24
CA GLY A 81 -1.95 -19.25 1.23
C GLY A 81 -0.59 -19.39 1.92
N GLU A 82 0.15 -20.46 1.65
CA GLU A 82 1.48 -20.70 2.20
C GLU A 82 2.45 -19.55 1.87
N ARG A 83 2.41 -19.06 0.62
CA ARG A 83 3.21 -17.92 0.17
C ARG A 83 2.83 -16.63 0.89
N SER A 84 1.54 -16.34 1.04
CA SER A 84 1.04 -15.21 1.80
C SER A 84 1.55 -15.27 3.24
N ASP A 85 1.47 -16.43 3.90
CA ASP A 85 1.90 -16.57 5.29
C ASP A 85 3.42 -16.48 5.45
N ALA A 86 4.20 -16.97 4.47
CA ALA A 86 5.64 -16.76 4.44
C ALA A 86 5.98 -15.27 4.32
N LEU A 87 5.33 -14.54 3.41
CA LEU A 87 5.53 -13.10 3.23
C LEU A 87 5.14 -12.29 4.47
N LYS A 88 4.04 -12.64 5.15
CA LYS A 88 3.64 -11.99 6.41
C LYS A 88 4.69 -12.15 7.49
N ARG A 89 5.30 -13.34 7.61
CA ARG A 89 6.38 -13.59 8.57
C ARG A 89 7.64 -12.82 8.21
N GLU A 90 8.02 -12.84 6.93
CA GLU A 90 9.20 -12.13 6.41
C GLU A 90 9.10 -10.61 6.63
N ARG A 91 7.92 -10.04 6.39
CA ARG A 91 7.71 -8.58 6.37
C ARG A 91 7.08 -8.01 7.64
N GLY A 92 6.88 -8.83 8.68
CA GLY A 92 6.21 -8.39 9.90
C GLY A 92 6.80 -7.12 10.50
N ALA A 93 8.14 -7.00 10.54
CA ALA A 93 8.80 -5.80 11.04
C ALA A 93 8.59 -4.58 10.14
N ALA A 94 8.61 -4.75 8.82
CA ALA A 94 8.36 -3.66 7.85
C ALA A 94 6.90 -3.18 7.91
N VAL A 95 5.95 -4.10 8.07
CA VAL A 95 4.53 -3.76 8.28
C VAL A 95 4.36 -2.99 9.58
N MET A 96 4.94 -3.45 10.70
CA MET A 96 4.87 -2.70 11.96
C MET A 96 5.53 -1.32 11.89
N HIS A 97 6.59 -1.18 11.11
CA HIS A 97 7.18 0.11 10.82
C HIS A 97 6.21 1.01 10.03
N ALA A 98 5.58 0.49 8.97
CA ALA A 98 4.60 1.21 8.17
C ALA A 98 3.38 1.67 9.00
N GLU A 99 2.88 0.84 9.91
CA GLU A 99 1.84 1.20 10.90
C GLU A 99 2.27 2.40 11.76
N GLY A 100 3.49 2.36 12.32
CA GLY A 100 4.01 3.46 13.13
C GLY A 100 4.21 4.76 12.34
N VAL A 101 4.61 4.66 11.07
CA VAL A 101 4.72 5.81 10.18
C VAL A 101 3.34 6.37 9.83
N ALA A 102 2.36 5.52 9.50
CA ALA A 102 1.00 5.95 9.20
C ALA A 102 0.37 6.71 10.39
N ASP A 103 0.46 6.16 11.60
CA ASP A 103 0.01 6.84 12.83
C ASP A 103 0.68 8.21 13.02
N LEU A 104 2.01 8.27 12.83
CA LEU A 104 2.75 9.52 12.97
C LEU A 104 2.27 10.57 11.96
N VAL A 105 2.06 10.18 10.71
CA VAL A 105 1.58 11.08 9.65
C VAL A 105 0.13 11.51 9.90
N GLU A 106 -0.75 10.62 10.37
CA GLU A 106 -2.12 10.97 10.77
C GLU A 106 -2.12 12.02 11.90
N ARG A 107 -1.30 11.83 12.93
CA ARG A 107 -1.17 12.80 14.03
C ARG A 107 -0.63 14.15 13.55
N LEU A 108 0.37 14.16 12.67
CA LEU A 108 0.85 15.38 12.03
C LEU A 108 -0.23 16.05 11.18
N ALA A 109 -1.04 15.29 10.44
CA ALA A 109 -2.14 15.80 9.64
C ALA A 109 -3.20 16.47 10.52
N ALA A 110 -3.49 15.90 11.69
CA ALA A 110 -4.39 16.44 12.70
C ALA A 110 -3.80 17.63 13.50
N GLY A 111 -2.53 17.99 13.28
CA GLY A 111 -1.85 19.04 14.04
C GLY A 111 -1.57 18.68 15.50
N ALA A 112 -1.55 17.38 15.82
CA ALA A 112 -1.23 16.90 17.15
C ALA A 112 0.26 17.07 17.47
N GLU A 113 0.58 17.20 18.76
CA GLU A 113 1.97 17.22 19.21
C GLU A 113 2.62 15.85 19.00
N VAL A 114 3.83 15.86 18.43
CA VAL A 114 4.66 14.68 18.23
C VAL A 114 5.91 14.79 19.09
N LEU A 115 6.26 13.72 19.78
CA LEU A 115 7.44 13.71 20.66
C LEU A 115 8.72 13.81 19.80
N PRO A 116 9.76 14.52 20.26
CA PRO A 116 10.98 14.75 19.48
C PRO A 116 11.66 13.48 18.94
N GLY A 117 11.54 12.35 19.66
CA GLY A 117 12.13 11.07 19.26
C GLY A 117 11.35 10.31 18.18
N GLN A 118 10.08 10.65 17.91
CA GLN A 118 9.24 9.89 16.99
C GLN A 118 9.64 10.07 15.52
N VAL A 119 9.99 11.30 15.12
CA VAL A 119 10.45 11.58 13.75
C VAL A 119 11.77 10.86 13.43
N PRO A 120 12.85 10.97 14.26
CA PRO A 120 14.07 10.21 14.02
C PRO A 120 13.85 8.69 14.02
N ALA A 121 12.99 8.18 14.92
CA ALA A 121 12.69 6.74 15.00
C ALA A 121 11.98 6.19 13.74
N SER A 122 11.27 7.05 13.00
CA SER A 122 10.67 6.67 11.71
C SER A 122 11.71 6.47 10.60
N GLY A 123 12.94 6.99 10.74
CA GLY A 123 13.94 6.97 9.67
C GLY A 123 13.58 7.81 8.44
N ILE A 124 12.48 8.58 8.49
CA ILE A 124 11.99 9.41 7.39
C ILE A 124 12.23 10.90 7.73
N PRO A 125 12.78 11.71 6.80
CA PRO A 125 12.95 13.14 7.02
C PRO A 125 11.63 13.85 7.34
N ARG A 126 11.68 14.83 8.24
CA ARG A 126 10.50 15.57 8.70
C ARG A 126 9.71 16.17 7.54
N GLU A 127 10.40 16.70 6.55
CA GLU A 127 9.82 17.36 5.39
C GLU A 127 8.97 16.39 4.55
N ARG A 128 9.39 15.12 4.47
CA ARG A 128 8.62 14.06 3.79
C ARG A 128 7.39 13.67 4.59
N LEU A 129 7.50 13.59 5.91
CA LEU A 129 6.35 13.33 6.79
C LEU A 129 5.32 14.47 6.71
N ASP A 130 5.78 15.73 6.67
CA ASP A 130 4.89 16.89 6.53
C ASP A 130 4.19 16.92 5.16
N ALA A 131 4.89 16.51 4.08
CA ALA A 131 4.29 16.36 2.76
C ALA A 131 3.20 15.27 2.76
N ALA A 132 3.47 14.10 3.35
CA ALA A 132 2.46 13.05 3.50
C ALA A 132 1.28 13.50 4.37
N ALA A 133 1.53 14.28 5.42
CA ALA A 133 0.47 14.85 6.26
C ALA A 133 -0.41 15.86 5.47
N ALA A 134 0.18 16.61 4.54
CA ALA A 134 -0.59 17.48 3.64
C ALA A 134 -1.50 16.68 2.71
N VAL A 135 -0.99 15.59 2.13
CA VAL A 135 -1.79 14.64 1.33
C VAL A 135 -2.97 14.09 2.13
N LEU A 136 -2.76 13.70 3.40
CA LEU A 136 -3.86 13.23 4.24
C LEU A 136 -4.90 14.32 4.52
N ARG A 137 -4.50 15.57 4.76
CA ARG A 137 -5.46 16.67 4.97
C ARG A 137 -6.34 16.89 3.74
N GLU A 138 -5.75 16.89 2.55
CA GLU A 138 -6.50 17.02 1.28
C GLU A 138 -7.43 15.83 1.06
N ALA A 139 -6.93 14.62 1.33
CA ALA A 139 -7.71 13.40 1.22
C ALA A 139 -8.89 13.38 2.20
N THR A 140 -8.69 13.83 3.44
CA THR A 140 -9.76 13.95 4.44
C THR A 140 -10.85 14.90 3.96
N ALA A 141 -10.48 16.09 3.46
CA ALA A 141 -11.46 17.03 2.92
C ALA A 141 -12.24 16.44 1.74
N ARG A 142 -11.55 15.75 0.83
CA ARG A 142 -12.17 15.05 -0.31
C ARG A 142 -13.11 13.93 0.15
N TRP A 143 -12.67 13.10 1.08
CA TRP A 143 -13.46 11.97 1.57
C TRP A 143 -14.70 12.46 2.31
N ALA A 144 -14.56 13.47 3.18
CA ALA A 144 -15.67 14.05 3.92
C ALA A 144 -16.78 14.59 2.99
N ALA A 145 -16.41 15.14 1.83
CA ALA A 145 -17.34 15.65 0.83
C ALA A 145 -18.00 14.58 -0.06
N ALA A 146 -17.51 13.35 -0.08
CA ALA A 146 -18.03 12.28 -0.94
C ALA A 146 -19.43 11.83 -0.51
N ALA A 147 -20.33 11.54 -1.44
CA ALA A 147 -21.62 10.93 -1.14
C ALA A 147 -21.50 9.40 -1.03
N PRO A 148 -22.43 8.71 -0.32
CA PRO A 148 -22.55 7.26 -0.44
C PRO A 148 -22.70 6.83 -1.91
N GLY A 149 -21.90 5.86 -2.33
CA GLY A 149 -21.78 5.39 -3.71
C GLY A 149 -20.64 6.02 -4.50
N ASP A 150 -20.08 7.14 -4.05
CA ASP A 150 -18.91 7.74 -4.68
C ASP A 150 -17.70 6.82 -4.56
N THR A 151 -16.88 6.81 -5.61
CA THR A 151 -15.69 5.98 -5.70
C THR A 151 -14.42 6.81 -5.84
N TRP A 152 -13.35 6.33 -5.24
CA TRP A 152 -12.01 6.86 -5.42
C TRP A 152 -11.08 5.71 -5.84
N VAL A 153 -10.65 5.78 -7.09
CA VAL A 153 -9.69 4.85 -7.67
C VAL A 153 -8.27 5.40 -7.51
N LEU A 154 -7.38 4.58 -6.96
CA LEU A 154 -5.97 4.86 -6.77
C LEU A 154 -5.13 3.72 -7.35
N GLU A 155 -3.97 4.06 -7.89
CA GLU A 155 -3.03 3.08 -8.45
C GLU A 155 -1.86 2.91 -7.48
N TRP A 156 -1.59 1.67 -7.08
CA TRP A 156 -0.37 1.32 -6.40
C TRP A 156 0.75 1.12 -7.42
N PRO A 157 1.90 1.82 -7.28
CA PRO A 157 2.96 1.77 -8.26
C PRO A 157 3.48 0.34 -8.39
N ALA A 158 3.53 -0.17 -9.62
CA ALA A 158 4.18 -1.44 -9.89
C ALA A 158 5.64 -1.34 -9.42
N ARG A 159 6.13 -2.36 -8.70
CA ARG A 159 7.58 -2.49 -8.50
C ARG A 159 8.21 -2.41 -9.88
N ALA A 160 9.04 -1.40 -10.12
CA ALA A 160 9.85 -1.36 -11.32
C ALA A 160 10.65 -2.66 -11.30
N ALA A 161 10.27 -3.62 -12.15
CA ALA A 161 11.02 -4.84 -12.30
C ALA A 161 12.43 -4.38 -12.60
N THR A 162 13.36 -4.64 -11.68
CA THR A 162 14.78 -4.51 -11.94
C THR A 162 15.02 -5.41 -13.15
N ARG A 163 15.02 -4.80 -14.34
CA ARG A 163 15.44 -5.43 -15.58
C ARG A 163 16.95 -5.55 -15.52
N ASP A 164 17.45 -6.29 -14.53
CA ASP A 164 18.76 -6.92 -14.69
C ASP A 164 18.55 -8.14 -15.58
N ARG A 165 18.35 -7.84 -16.88
CA ARG A 165 18.65 -8.83 -17.90
C ARG A 165 20.15 -8.98 -17.83
N GLY A 166 20.60 -9.98 -17.07
CA GLY A 166 21.92 -10.57 -17.19
C GLY A 166 22.14 -11.05 -18.62
N ARG A 167 22.44 -10.10 -19.52
CA ARG A 167 22.97 -10.37 -20.84
C ARG A 167 24.45 -10.61 -20.62
N ALA A 168 24.80 -11.86 -20.34
CA ALA A 168 26.18 -12.30 -20.40
C ALA A 168 26.76 -11.89 -21.77
N PRO A 169 27.90 -11.19 -21.83
CA PRO A 169 28.53 -10.86 -23.09
C PRO A 169 29.01 -12.17 -23.74
N ARG A 170 28.49 -12.45 -24.94
CA ARG A 170 29.01 -13.50 -25.81
C ARG A 170 30.49 -13.20 -26.11
N ARG A 171 31.40 -14.08 -25.68
CA ARG A 171 32.82 -14.03 -26.07
C ARG A 171 32.92 -14.17 -27.60
N PRO A 172 33.74 -13.37 -28.30
CA PRO A 172 34.00 -13.61 -29.71
C PRO A 172 34.85 -14.86 -29.88
N ALA A 173 34.47 -15.69 -30.85
CA ALA A 173 35.24 -16.85 -31.28
C ALA A 173 36.59 -16.38 -31.83
N ARG A 174 37.68 -16.97 -31.33
CA ARG A 174 39.00 -16.83 -31.94
C ARG A 174 39.00 -17.60 -33.26
N ALA A 175 39.08 -16.89 -34.37
CA ALA A 175 39.54 -17.45 -35.62
C ALA A 175 41.05 -17.65 -35.53
N SER A 176 41.50 -18.89 -35.60
CA SER A 176 42.88 -19.24 -35.91
C SER A 176 42.85 -20.10 -37.15
N GLY A 177 43.06 -19.44 -38.30
CA GLY A 177 43.44 -20.08 -39.54
C GLY A 177 44.95 -19.96 -39.75
N ARG A 178 45.61 -21.09 -39.88
CA ARG A 178 46.62 -21.48 -40.89
C ARG A 178 47.39 -22.70 -40.40
#